data_AF-A0A2I0L3Y2-F1
#
_entry.id   AF-A0A2I0L3Y2-F1
#
_cell.length_a   1.000
_cell.length_b   1.000
_cell.length_c   1.000
_cell.angle_alpha   90.00
_cell.angle_beta   90.00
_cell.angle_gamma   90.00
#
_symmetry.space_group_name_H-M   'P 1'
#
loop_
_entity.id
_entity.type
_entity.pdbx_description
1 polymer ?
#
loop_
_entity_poly.entity_id
_entity_poly.type
_entity_poly.pdbx_seq_one_letter_code
_entity_poly.pdbx_strand_id
1 'polypeptide(L)'
;MLAHKAEEDGFACVEFIAGKTGHVDYDKVPGVVYTHPEVASVGKTEEQVKALGVEYRVGKFPFLANSRAKAIDDAEGIVKILAEEETDKILGVHIIAPNAGELIHEAVLAIQYDAASEDIARVCHAHPTMSEALKEAAMATYDKPIHI
;
A
#
# COMPACT_ATOMS: atom_id res chain seq x y z
N MET A 1 10.37 -7.81 -13.06
CA MET A 1 11.78 -8.06 -12.68
C MET A 1 12.22 -6.88 -11.84
N LEU A 2 12.50 -7.10 -10.55
CA LEU A 2 12.78 -6.04 -9.57
C LEU A 2 14.03 -6.44 -8.76
N ALA A 3 14.83 -5.46 -8.34
CA ALA A 3 16.09 -5.69 -7.64
C ALA A 3 15.86 -6.33 -6.26
N HIS A 4 15.02 -5.72 -5.42
CA HIS A 4 14.68 -6.23 -4.08
C HIS A 4 14.04 -7.62 -4.12
N LYS A 5 13.27 -7.96 -5.17
CA LYS A 5 12.78 -9.33 -5.38
C LYS A 5 13.95 -10.32 -5.50
N ALA A 6 14.96 -9.99 -6.30
CA ALA A 6 16.14 -10.84 -6.47
C ALA A 6 16.99 -10.93 -5.18
N GLU A 7 17.03 -9.86 -4.37
CA GLU A 7 17.68 -9.88 -3.06
C GLU A 7 16.98 -10.85 -2.09
N GLU A 8 15.64 -10.80 -2.00
CA GLU A 8 14.83 -11.74 -1.19
C GLU A 8 14.98 -13.19 -1.68
N ASP A 9 14.96 -13.43 -2.99
CA ASP A 9 15.26 -14.75 -3.55
C ASP A 9 16.65 -15.24 -3.11
N GLY A 10 17.63 -14.33 -3.08
CA GLY A 10 18.99 -14.60 -2.64
C GLY A 10 19.05 -15.01 -1.18
N PHE A 11 18.37 -14.28 -0.29
CA PHE A 11 18.25 -14.61 1.13
C PHE A 11 17.61 -15.99 1.35
N ALA A 12 16.45 -16.23 0.74
CA ALA A 12 15.77 -17.52 0.86
C ALA A 12 16.65 -18.67 0.33
N CYS A 13 17.36 -18.45 -0.79
CA CYS A 13 18.28 -19.44 -1.36
C CYS A 13 19.40 -19.81 -0.37
N VAL A 14 20.09 -18.82 0.21
CA VAL A 14 21.18 -19.10 1.15
C VAL A 14 20.68 -19.72 2.46
N GLU A 15 19.48 -19.37 2.91
CA GLU A 15 18.85 -20.02 4.06
C GLU A 15 18.59 -21.50 3.80
N PHE A 16 18.05 -21.86 2.64
CA PHE A 16 17.89 -23.26 2.26
C PHE A 16 19.23 -24.01 2.15
N ILE A 17 20.26 -23.40 1.56
CA ILE A 17 21.60 -24.00 1.49
C ILE A 17 22.17 -24.26 2.90
N ALA A 18 21.89 -23.35 3.85
CA ALA A 18 22.30 -23.48 5.24
C ALA A 18 21.42 -24.43 6.08
N GLY A 19 20.43 -25.11 5.49
CA GLY A 19 19.50 -25.99 6.19
C GLY A 19 18.48 -25.25 7.07
N LYS A 20 18.27 -23.96 6.84
CA LYS A 20 17.22 -23.14 7.46
C LYS A 20 15.97 -23.07 6.57
N THR A 21 14.94 -22.41 7.08
CA THR A 21 13.68 -22.19 6.35
C THR A 21 13.72 -20.84 5.63
N GLY A 22 14.01 -20.85 4.33
CA GLY A 22 13.86 -19.68 3.47
C GLY A 22 12.41 -19.38 3.13
N HIS A 23 12.06 -18.11 2.99
CA HIS A 23 10.72 -17.68 2.60
C HIS A 23 10.76 -16.41 1.74
N VAL A 24 9.90 -16.34 0.73
CA VAL A 24 9.60 -15.12 -0.03
C VAL A 24 8.10 -15.10 -0.30
N ASP A 25 7.43 -14.01 0.05
CA ASP A 25 6.04 -13.79 -0.31
C ASP A 25 5.95 -12.88 -1.55
N TYR A 26 5.75 -13.49 -2.71
CA TYR A 26 5.71 -12.78 -3.98
C TYR A 26 4.48 -11.88 -4.14
N ASP A 27 3.40 -12.13 -3.40
CA ASP A 27 2.22 -11.26 -3.40
C ASP A 27 2.48 -9.95 -2.62
N LYS A 28 3.56 -9.88 -1.84
CA LYS A 28 3.88 -8.76 -0.93
C LYS A 28 5.10 -7.94 -1.36
N VAL A 29 5.60 -8.18 -2.57
CA VAL A 29 6.71 -7.42 -3.17
C VAL A 29 6.18 -6.10 -3.75
N PRO A 30 6.62 -4.92 -3.28
CA PRO A 30 6.21 -3.65 -3.88
C PRO A 30 6.83 -3.44 -5.26
N GLY A 31 6.14 -2.71 -6.13
CA GLY A 31 6.68 -2.18 -7.38
C GLY A 31 6.60 -0.66 -7.37
N VAL A 32 7.64 0.01 -7.91
CA VAL A 32 7.71 1.47 -7.98
C VAL A 32 8.17 1.90 -9.37
N VAL A 33 7.51 2.92 -9.92
CA VAL A 33 7.89 3.63 -11.13
C VAL A 33 8.25 5.06 -10.74
N TYR A 34 9.52 5.42 -10.90
CA TYR A 34 10.10 6.71 -10.50
C TYR A 34 9.86 7.81 -11.55
N THR A 35 8.61 7.95 -12.01
CA THR A 35 8.15 9.11 -12.78
C THR A 35 7.83 10.29 -11.85
N HIS A 36 7.41 11.41 -12.43
CA HIS A 36 6.81 12.50 -11.65
C HIS A 36 5.37 12.76 -12.14
N PRO A 37 4.34 12.51 -11.31
CA PRO A 37 4.41 11.86 -9.99
C PRO A 37 4.87 10.39 -10.05
N GLU A 38 5.35 9.85 -8.92
CA GLU A 38 5.72 8.44 -8.81
C GLU A 38 4.47 7.57 -8.78
N VAL A 39 4.61 6.31 -9.18
CA VAL A 39 3.55 5.30 -9.06
C VAL A 39 4.10 4.11 -8.28
N ALA A 40 3.44 3.74 -7.19
CA ALA A 40 3.81 2.60 -6.36
C ALA A 40 2.61 1.68 -6.11
N SER A 41 2.87 0.38 -6.01
CA SER A 41 1.84 -0.62 -5.71
C SER A 41 2.41 -1.79 -4.92
N VAL A 42 1.60 -2.38 -4.05
CA VAL A 42 1.86 -3.66 -3.39
C VAL A 42 0.56 -4.45 -3.28
N GLY A 43 0.64 -5.79 -3.35
CA GLY A 43 -0.54 -6.64 -3.37
C GLY A 43 -1.18 -6.74 -4.75
N LYS A 44 -2.49 -7.02 -4.77
CA LYS A 44 -3.26 -7.31 -5.97
C LYS A 44 -3.84 -6.03 -6.58
N THR A 45 -3.81 -5.96 -7.90
CA THR A 45 -4.59 -5.00 -8.68
C THR A 45 -6.08 -5.29 -8.58
N GLU A 46 -6.91 -4.31 -8.92
CA GLU A 46 -8.36 -4.47 -8.87
C GLU A 46 -8.86 -5.51 -9.88
N GLU A 47 -8.21 -5.59 -11.05
CA GLU A 47 -8.47 -6.61 -12.06
C GLU A 47 -8.15 -8.02 -11.54
N GLN A 48 -7.05 -8.16 -10.78
CA GLN A 48 -6.70 -9.44 -10.13
C GLN A 48 -7.70 -9.81 -9.02
N VAL A 49 -8.14 -8.86 -8.20
CA VAL A 49 -9.17 -9.12 -7.17
C VAL A 49 -10.48 -9.56 -7.81
N LYS A 50 -10.93 -8.86 -8.87
CA LYS A 50 -12.12 -9.27 -9.65
C LYS A 50 -11.98 -10.69 -10.23
N ALA A 51 -10.80 -11.04 -10.73
CA ALA A 51 -10.53 -12.37 -11.29
C ALA A 51 -10.56 -13.49 -10.23
N LEU A 52 -10.32 -13.17 -8.96
CA LEU A 52 -10.44 -14.13 -7.85
C LEU A 52 -11.89 -14.39 -7.43
N GLY A 53 -12.84 -13.53 -7.84
CA GLY A 53 -14.25 -13.63 -7.41
C GLY A 53 -14.46 -13.33 -5.93
N VAL A 54 -13.55 -12.57 -5.32
CA VAL A 54 -13.64 -12.12 -3.92
C VAL A 54 -14.40 -10.80 -3.90
N GLU A 55 -15.39 -10.68 -3.02
CA GLU A 55 -16.06 -9.40 -2.75
C GLU A 55 -15.14 -8.46 -1.99
N TYR A 56 -15.06 -7.20 -2.42
CA TYR A 56 -14.07 -6.27 -1.92
C TYR A 56 -14.57 -4.82 -1.92
N ARG A 57 -14.02 -4.03 -1.00
CA ARG A 57 -14.23 -2.59 -0.87
C ARG A 57 -13.07 -1.81 -1.48
N VAL A 58 -13.35 -0.58 -1.88
CA VAL A 58 -12.36 0.35 -2.44
C VAL A 58 -12.43 1.68 -1.71
N GLY A 59 -11.39 2.01 -0.96
CA GLY A 59 -11.20 3.35 -0.42
C GLY A 59 -10.20 4.15 -1.23
N LYS A 60 -10.43 5.46 -1.34
CA LYS A 60 -9.56 6.38 -2.07
C LYS A 60 -9.44 7.70 -1.33
N PHE A 61 -8.27 8.32 -1.40
CA PHE A 61 -8.07 9.68 -0.91
C PHE A 61 -7.14 10.48 -1.83
N PRO A 62 -7.57 11.63 -2.38
CA PRO A 62 -6.76 12.44 -3.27
C PRO A 62 -5.73 13.29 -2.51
N PHE A 63 -4.54 13.47 -3.06
CA PHE A 63 -3.53 14.38 -2.48
C PHE A 63 -3.95 15.85 -2.54
N LEU A 64 -4.91 16.20 -3.40
CA LEU A 64 -5.59 17.50 -3.38
C LEU A 64 -6.34 17.79 -2.06
N ALA A 65 -6.63 16.78 -1.23
CA ALA A 65 -7.18 16.96 0.11
C ALA A 65 -6.12 16.89 1.22
N ASN A 66 -4.86 16.56 0.90
CA ASN A 66 -3.77 16.46 1.88
C ASN A 66 -3.07 17.80 2.12
N SER A 67 -2.95 18.22 3.38
CA SER A 67 -2.36 19.51 3.76
C SER A 67 -0.85 19.61 3.46
N ARG A 68 -0.09 18.51 3.62
CA ARG A 68 1.34 18.49 3.33
C ARG A 68 1.61 18.64 1.84
N ALA A 69 0.85 17.92 1.01
CA ALA A 69 0.92 17.98 -0.45
C ALA A 69 0.67 19.40 -0.98
N LYS A 70 -0.35 20.08 -0.44
CA LYS A 70 -0.61 21.49 -0.73
C LYS A 70 0.52 22.41 -0.29
N ALA A 71 1.09 22.17 0.90
CA ALA A 71 2.14 23.02 1.44
C ALA A 71 3.44 22.99 0.62
N ILE A 72 3.68 21.92 -0.15
CA ILE A 72 4.83 21.78 -1.04
C ILE A 72 4.50 22.04 -2.52
N ASP A 73 3.27 22.51 -2.81
CA ASP A 73 2.76 22.74 -4.17
C ASP A 73 2.83 21.50 -5.09
N ASP A 74 2.59 20.32 -4.50
CA ASP A 74 2.70 19.04 -5.20
C ASP A 74 1.58 18.09 -4.73
N ALA A 75 0.37 18.38 -5.20
CA ALA A 75 -0.88 17.75 -4.75
C ALA A 75 -1.54 16.85 -5.82
N GLU A 76 -0.81 16.51 -6.89
CA GLU A 76 -1.28 15.57 -7.88
C GLU A 76 -1.28 14.14 -7.31
N GLY A 77 -2.37 13.41 -7.60
CA GLY A 77 -2.44 11.98 -7.35
C GLY A 77 -3.43 11.54 -6.27
N ILE A 78 -3.35 10.26 -5.91
CA ILE A 78 -4.34 9.55 -5.09
C ILE A 78 -3.73 8.31 -4.43
N VAL A 79 -4.22 7.97 -3.25
CA VAL A 79 -4.06 6.64 -2.65
C VAL A 79 -5.33 5.82 -2.90
N LYS A 80 -5.19 4.56 -3.31
CA LYS A 80 -6.27 3.57 -3.44
C LYS A 80 -5.94 2.32 -2.63
N ILE A 81 -6.85 1.90 -1.77
CA ILE A 81 -6.77 0.65 -1.02
C ILE A 81 -7.92 -0.27 -1.45
N LEU A 82 -7.60 -1.55 -1.59
CA LEU A 82 -8.54 -2.65 -1.81
C LEU A 82 -8.53 -3.53 -0.57
N ALA A 83 -9.70 -3.83 0.00
CA ALA A 83 -9.83 -4.74 1.13
C ALA A 83 -10.97 -5.73 0.92
N GLU A 84 -10.82 -6.95 1.41
CA GLU A 84 -11.88 -7.97 1.39
C GLU A 84 -13.08 -7.49 2.21
N GLU A 85 -14.30 -7.72 1.71
CA GLU A 85 -15.51 -7.18 2.36
C GLU A 85 -15.80 -7.82 3.73
N GLU A 86 -15.59 -9.13 3.87
CA GLU A 86 -15.92 -9.88 5.09
C GLU A 86 -14.91 -9.64 6.22
N THR A 87 -13.61 -9.66 5.90
CA THR A 87 -12.53 -9.65 6.89
C THR A 87 -11.84 -8.30 7.05
N ASP A 88 -12.10 -7.36 6.14
CA ASP A 88 -11.37 -6.10 5.99
C ASP A 88 -9.87 -6.26 5.66
N LYS A 89 -9.41 -7.48 5.37
CA LYS A 89 -8.00 -7.74 5.02
C LYS A 89 -7.60 -6.96 3.78
N ILE A 90 -6.48 -6.23 3.87
CA ILE A 90 -5.94 -5.49 2.72
C ILE A 90 -5.49 -6.47 1.63
N LEU A 91 -6.06 -6.30 0.44
CA LEU A 91 -5.74 -7.09 -0.75
C LEU A 91 -4.71 -6.40 -1.65
N GLY A 92 -4.68 -5.06 -1.64
CA GLY A 92 -3.70 -4.29 -2.39
C GLY A 92 -3.79 -2.80 -2.16
N VAL A 93 -2.66 -2.12 -2.28
CA VAL A 93 -2.54 -0.66 -2.12
C VAL A 93 -1.80 -0.09 -3.32
N HIS A 94 -2.32 1.02 -3.84
CA HIS A 94 -1.80 1.70 -5.02
C HIS A 94 -1.71 3.19 -4.73
N ILE A 95 -0.58 3.80 -5.04
CA ILE A 95 -0.31 5.20 -4.76
C ILE A 95 0.23 5.84 -6.04
N ILE A 96 -0.35 6.95 -6.46
CA ILE A 96 0.27 7.90 -7.38
C ILE A 96 0.42 9.21 -6.63
N ALA A 97 1.66 9.67 -6.46
CA ALA A 97 1.99 10.85 -5.66
C ALA A 97 3.48 11.19 -5.74
N PRO A 98 3.87 12.38 -5.27
CA PRO A 98 5.24 12.65 -4.85
C PRO A 98 5.63 11.67 -3.74
N ASN A 99 6.81 11.05 -3.88
CA ASN A 99 7.35 10.09 -2.92
C ASN A 99 6.46 8.85 -2.71
N ALA A 100 5.68 8.43 -3.71
CA ALA A 100 4.87 7.20 -3.63
C ALA A 100 5.72 5.96 -3.28
N GLY A 101 6.96 5.91 -3.75
CA GLY A 101 7.91 4.83 -3.45
C GLY A 101 8.29 4.74 -1.97
N GLU A 102 8.26 5.86 -1.23
CA GLU A 102 8.50 5.86 0.22
C GLU A 102 7.21 5.54 0.99
N LEU A 103 6.08 6.11 0.55
CA LEU A 103 4.78 5.95 1.22
C LEU A 103 4.26 4.51 1.17
N ILE A 104 4.56 3.76 0.10
CA ILE A 104 4.07 2.39 -0.08
C ILE A 104 4.56 1.43 1.00
N HIS A 105 5.68 1.73 1.68
CA HIS A 105 6.28 0.82 2.63
C HIS A 105 5.46 0.61 3.90
N GLU A 106 4.63 1.57 4.31
CA GLU A 106 3.64 1.34 5.37
C GLU A 106 2.62 0.28 4.95
N ALA A 107 2.14 0.34 3.69
CA ALA A 107 1.24 -0.67 3.14
C ALA A 107 1.92 -2.04 2.94
N VAL A 108 3.21 -2.07 2.58
CA VAL A 108 4.01 -3.31 2.52
C VAL A 108 4.01 -3.98 3.89
N LEU A 109 4.29 -3.22 4.96
CA LEU A 109 4.28 -3.75 6.31
C LEU A 109 2.88 -4.23 6.70
N ALA A 110 1.84 -3.44 6.46
CA ALA A 110 0.46 -3.81 6.77
C ALA A 110 0.05 -5.13 6.08
N ILE A 111 0.32 -5.25 4.77
CA ILE A 111 0.03 -6.49 4.02
C ILE A 111 0.89 -7.65 4.53
N GLN A 112 2.15 -7.42 4.94
CA GLN A 112 3.00 -8.47 5.53
C GLN A 112 2.37 -9.09 6.77
N TYR A 113 1.69 -8.29 7.59
CA TYR A 113 0.97 -8.73 8.78
C TYR A 113 -0.47 -9.18 8.51
N ASP A 114 -0.91 -9.21 7.24
CA ASP A 114 -2.29 -9.49 6.84
C ASP A 114 -3.29 -8.55 7.53
N ALA A 115 -2.89 -7.29 7.74
CA ALA A 115 -3.66 -6.29 8.47
C ALA A 115 -4.98 -5.93 7.76
N ALA A 116 -5.93 -5.48 8.56
CA ALA A 116 -7.17 -4.88 8.10
C ALA A 116 -6.96 -3.43 7.65
N SER A 117 -7.84 -2.89 6.80
CA SER A 117 -7.80 -1.45 6.49
C SER A 117 -8.09 -0.59 7.73
N GLU A 118 -8.90 -1.10 8.67
CA GLU A 118 -9.12 -0.52 10.00
C GLU A 118 -7.81 -0.29 10.77
N ASP A 119 -6.85 -1.20 10.67
CA ASP A 119 -5.59 -1.12 11.42
C ASP A 119 -4.81 0.14 11.01
N ILE A 120 -4.67 0.40 9.71
CA ILE A 120 -4.04 1.65 9.22
C ILE A 120 -4.88 2.87 9.61
N ALA A 121 -6.21 2.78 9.43
CA ALA A 121 -7.12 3.89 9.72
C ALA A 121 -7.03 4.38 11.18
N ARG A 122 -6.77 3.47 12.13
CA ARG A 122 -6.67 3.78 13.56
C ARG A 122 -5.27 4.13 14.04
N VAL A 123 -4.24 3.93 13.22
CA VAL A 123 -2.87 4.32 13.57
C VAL A 123 -2.71 5.85 13.58
N CYS A 124 -1.98 6.36 14.56
CA CYS A 124 -1.65 7.78 14.65
C CYS A 124 -0.63 8.13 13.55
N HIS A 125 -1.04 9.00 12.63
CA HIS A 125 -0.17 9.54 11.59
C HIS A 125 0.24 10.96 11.98
N ALA A 126 1.50 11.31 11.75
CA ALA A 126 2.00 12.64 12.07
C ALA A 126 1.37 13.69 11.15
N HIS A 127 1.09 14.88 11.70
CA HIS A 127 0.50 16.00 10.97
C HIS A 127 1.47 17.20 10.91
N PRO A 128 1.64 17.87 9.75
CA PRO A 128 1.17 17.47 8.42
C PRO A 128 2.15 16.53 7.72
N THR A 129 1.69 15.38 7.21
CA THR A 129 2.48 14.46 6.37
C THR A 129 1.70 13.93 5.17
N MET A 130 2.43 13.47 4.14
CA MET A 130 1.84 12.80 2.98
C MET A 130 1.19 11.47 3.36
N SER A 131 1.71 10.78 4.39
CA SER A 131 1.17 9.52 4.91
C SER A 131 -0.26 9.65 5.42
N GLU A 132 -0.72 10.84 5.83
CA GLU A 132 -2.12 11.06 6.19
C GLU A 132 -3.09 10.71 5.05
N ALA A 133 -2.67 10.78 3.79
CA ALA A 133 -3.49 10.32 2.66
C ALA A 133 -3.70 8.80 2.68
N LEU A 134 -2.72 8.01 3.14
CA LEU A 134 -2.86 6.57 3.32
C LEU A 134 -3.85 6.25 4.44
N LYS A 135 -3.75 6.96 5.58
CA LYS A 135 -4.72 6.88 6.67
C LYS A 135 -6.15 7.16 6.22
N GLU A 136 -6.36 8.24 5.48
CA GLU A 136 -7.71 8.62 5.03
C GLU A 136 -8.25 7.65 3.96
N ALA A 137 -7.40 7.13 3.07
CA ALA A 137 -7.81 6.08 2.14
C ALA A 137 -8.19 4.78 2.86
N ALA A 138 -7.49 4.45 3.95
CA ALA A 138 -7.83 3.33 4.83
C ALA A 138 -9.17 3.57 5.54
N MET A 139 -9.40 4.76 6.10
CA MET A 139 -10.70 5.13 6.66
C MET A 139 -11.82 5.03 5.62
N ALA A 140 -11.59 5.46 4.38
CA ALA A 140 -12.55 5.36 3.30
C ALA A 140 -12.77 3.92 2.80
N THR A 141 -11.89 2.99 3.13
CA THR A 141 -12.06 1.55 2.84
C THR A 141 -12.85 0.86 3.94
N TYR A 142 -12.53 1.19 5.20
CA TYR A 142 -13.14 0.62 6.40
C TYR A 142 -14.55 1.16 6.69
N ASP A 143 -14.71 2.50 6.68
CA ASP A 143 -15.97 3.21 6.93
C ASP A 143 -15.99 4.57 6.20
N LYS A 144 -15.62 5.67 6.88
CA LYS A 144 -15.68 7.04 6.33
C LYS A 144 -14.42 7.84 6.65
N PRO A 145 -13.85 8.55 5.65
CA PRO A 145 -12.77 9.49 5.89
C PRO A 145 -13.28 10.76 6.61
N ILE A 146 -12.36 11.54 7.16
CA ILE A 146 -12.66 12.78 7.89
C ILE A 146 -12.51 14.02 6.99
N HIS A 147 -11.65 13.95 5.98
CA HIS A 147 -11.17 15.14 5.25
C HIS A 147 -11.59 15.22 3.76
N ILE A 148 -12.68 14.55 3.37
CA ILE A 148 -13.28 14.63 2.01
C ILE A 148 -14.80 14.57 2.04
#